data_AF-A0A1M7MM93-F1
#
_entry.id   AF-A0A1M7MM93-F1
#
_cell.length_a   1.000
_cell.length_b   1.000
_cell.length_c   1.000
_cell.angle_alpha   90.00
_cell.angle_beta   90.00
_cell.angle_gamma   90.00
#
_symmetry.space_group_name_H-M   'P 1'
#
loop_
_entity.id
_entity.type
_entity.pdbx_description
1 polymer ?
#
loop_
_entity_poly.entity_id
_entity_poly.type
_entity_poly.pdbx_seq_one_letter_code
_entity_poly.pdbx_strand_id
1 'polypeptide(L)' 'MMEFLYFPEDKSLYIPAIISLIIFFAGALVAMYFFKKASKKEEEKWEKEFKNRNE' A
#
# COMPACT_ATOMS: atom_id res chain seq x y z
N MET A 1 -18.89 12.50 28.84
CA MET A 1 -19.42 12.33 27.47
C MET A 1 -18.48 13.05 26.52
N MET A 2 -17.95 12.34 25.52
CA MET A 2 -16.99 12.79 24.48
C MET A 2 -15.76 13.60 24.96
N GLU A 3 -14.80 12.92 25.58
CA GLU A 3 -13.38 13.33 25.52
C GLU A 3 -12.75 12.97 24.16
N PHE A 4 -13.51 12.32 23.28
CA PHE A 4 -13.03 11.71 22.03
C PHE A 4 -12.74 12.71 20.90
N LEU A 5 -13.17 13.97 21.02
CA LEU A 5 -12.81 15.07 20.11
C LEU A 5 -11.90 16.10 20.80
N TYR A 6 -11.10 15.68 21.79
CA TYR A 6 -10.04 16.56 22.28
C TYR A 6 -8.92 16.64 21.24
N PHE A 7 -8.91 17.77 20.55
CA PHE A 7 -7.81 18.15 19.67
C PHE A 7 -6.73 18.82 20.52
N PRO A 8 -5.48 18.32 20.53
CA PRO A 8 -4.42 19.00 21.26
C PRO A 8 -4.29 20.46 20.79
N GLU A 9 -4.24 21.37 21.77
CA GLU A 9 -4.03 22.80 21.54
C GLU A 9 -2.68 23.04 20.86
N ASP A 10 -1.65 22.33 21.32
CA ASP A 10 -0.35 22.30 20.66
C ASP A 10 -0.36 21.34 19.46
N LYS A 11 -0.17 21.90 18.26
CA LYS A 11 -0.15 21.14 17.01
C LYS A 11 1.06 20.20 16.90
N SER A 12 2.11 20.41 17.70
CA SER A 12 3.27 19.51 17.74
C SER A 12 2.89 18.08 18.13
N LEU A 13 1.83 17.91 18.92
CA LEU A 13 1.36 16.61 19.39
C LEU A 13 0.75 15.74 18.28
N TYR A 14 0.47 16.29 17.09
CA TYR A 14 0.04 15.50 15.92
C TYR A 14 1.21 14.91 15.12
N ILE A 15 2.45 15.36 15.35
CA ILE A 15 3.63 14.89 14.61
C ILE A 15 3.75 13.36 14.66
N PRO A 16 3.59 12.67 15.82
CA PRO A 16 3.63 11.21 15.89
C PRO A 16 2.56 10.53 15.03
N ALA A 17 1.36 11.12 14.97
CA ALA A 17 0.25 10.59 14.17
C ALA A 17 0.55 10.71 12.66
N ILE A 18 1.09 11.85 12.22
CA ILE A 18 1.48 12.08 10.83
C ILE A 18 2.63 11.14 10.42
N ILE A 19 3.63 10.96 11.28
CA ILE A 19 4.73 10.01 11.03
C ILE A 19 4.17 8.59 10.86
N SER A 20 3.27 8.18 11.75
CA SER A 20 2.63 6.86 11.68
C SER A 20 1.87 6.69 10.37
N LEU A 21 1.06 7.68 9.98
CA LEU A 21 0.34 7.69 8.72
C LEU A 21 1.28 7.55 7.52
N ILE A 22 2.36 8.32 7.49
CA ILE A 22 3.35 8.27 6.40
C ILE A 22 3.98 6.87 6.29
N ILE A 23 4.36 6.26 7.42
CA ILE A 23 4.97 4.91 7.43
C ILE A 23 4.00 3.88 6.86
N PHE A 24 2.75 3.84 7.34
CA PHE A 24 1.76 2.88 6.84
C PHE A 24 1.38 3.14 5.38
N PHE A 25 1.25 4.41 4.98
CA PHE A 25 0.95 4.78 3.61
C PHE A 25 2.09 4.39 2.66
N ALA A 26 3.33 4.66 3.04
CA ALA A 26 4.51 4.23 2.28
C ALA A 26 4.56 2.70 2.17
N GLY A 27 4.30 1.98 3.27
CA GLY A 27 4.19 0.53 3.27
C GLY A 27 3.12 0.00 2.30
N ALA A 28 1.94 0.63 2.27
CA ALA A 28 0.86 0.27 1.36
C ALA A 28 1.25 0.50 -0.11
N LEU A 29 1.91 1.61 -0.42
CA LEU A 29 2.42 1.90 -1.78
C LEU A 29 3.46 0.86 -2.22
N VAL A 30 4.38 0.50 -1.33
CA VAL A 30 5.40 -0.52 -1.59
C VAL A 30 4.75 -1.89 -1.82
N ALA A 31 3.81 -2.28 -0.97
CA ALA A 31 3.06 -3.53 -1.13
C ALA A 31 2.32 -3.57 -2.48
N MET A 32 1.57 -2.52 -2.82
CA MET A 32 0.87 -2.39 -4.10
C MET A 32 1.83 -2.50 -5.29
N TYR A 33 3.00 -1.88 -5.21
CA TYR A 33 4.02 -1.99 -6.24
C TYR A 33 4.50 -3.44 -6.42
N PHE A 34 4.78 -4.15 -5.32
CA PHE A 34 5.17 -5.57 -5.37
C PHE A 34 4.07 -6.45 -5.96
N PHE A 35 2.82 -6.27 -5.54
CA PHE A 35 1.69 -7.01 -6.10
C PHE A 35 1.55 -6.80 -7.60
N LYS A 36 1.60 -5.55 -8.07
CA LYS A 36 1.51 -5.24 -9.50
C LYS A 36 2.65 -5.88 -10.29
N LYS A 37 3.88 -5.87 -9.75
CA LYS A 37 5.03 -6.49 -10.41
C LYS A 37 4.94 -8.01 -10.44
N ALA A 38 4.46 -8.64 -9.36
CA ALA A 38 4.24 -10.08 -9.31
C ALA A 38 3.16 -10.51 -10.31
N SER A 39 2.02 -9.83 -10.31
CA SER A 39 0.90 -10.10 -11.23
C SER A 39 1.31 -10.02 -12.70
N LYS A 40 2.07 -8.99 -13.11
CA LYS A 40 2.59 -8.90 -14.48
C LYS A 40 3.50 -10.06 -14.88
N LYS A 41 4.33 -10.55 -13.96
CA LYS A 41 5.20 -11.71 -14.22
C LYS A 41 4.40 -13.00 -14.39
N GLU A 42 3.31 -13.15 -13.66
CA GLU A 42 2.40 -14.29 -13.80
C GLU A 42 1.64 -14.23 -15.12
N GLU A 43 1.15 -13.05 -15.50
CA GLU A 43 0.50 -12.80 -16.80
C GLU A 43 1.44 -13.16 -17.97
N GLU A 44 2.68 -12.67 -17.97
CA GLU A 44 3.66 -13.01 -19.01
C GLU A 44 3.99 -14.51 -19.09
N LYS A 45 4.00 -15.22 -17.95
CA LYS A 45 4.21 -16.67 -17.93
C LYS A 45 3.01 -17.40 -18.51
N TRP A 46 1.80 -17.00 -18.09
CA TRP A 46 0.56 -17.56 -18.58
C TRP A 46 0.42 -17.39 -20.09
N GLU A 47 0.67 -16.19 -20.62
CA GLU A 47 0.62 -15.93 -22.06
C GLU A 47 1.58 -16.83 -22.85
N LYS A 48 2.82 -17.02 -22.35
CA LYS A 48 3.80 -17.90 -23.00
C LYS A 48 3.37 -19.36 -22.99
N GLU A 49 2.85 -19.86 -21.87
CA GLU A 49 2.37 -21.24 -21.77
C GLU A 49 1.10 -21.48 -22.60
N PHE A 50 0.17 -20.52 -22.63
CA PHE A 50 -1.04 -20.61 -23.45
C PHE A 50 -0.73 -20.53 -24.94
N LYS A 51 0.18 -19.63 -25.35
CA LYS A 51 0.58 -19.50 -26.74
C LYS A 51 1.25 -20.78 -27.26
N ASN A 52 2.14 -21.38 -26.49
CA ASN A 52 2.80 -22.65 -26.86
C ASN A 52 1.85 -23.87 -26.91
N ARG A 53 0.64 -23.79 -26.36
CA ARG A 53 -0.31 -24.91 -26.35
C ARG A 53 -1.30 -24.88 -27.52
N ASN A 54 -1.38 -23.76 -28.25
CA ASN A 54 -2.31 -23.54 -29.36
C ASN A 54 -1.62 -23.40 -30.74
N GLU A 55 -0.29 -23.55 -30.79
CA GLU A 55 0.51 -23.76 -32.01
C GLU A 55 0.85 -25.25 -32.15
#